data_AF-A0A1G2YH15-F1
#
_entry.id   AF-A0A1G2YH15-F1
#
_cell.length_a   1.000
_cell.length_b   1.000
_cell.length_c   1.000
_cell.angle_alpha   90.00
_cell.angle_beta   90.00
_cell.angle_gamma   90.00
#
_symmetry.space_group_name_H-M   'P 1'
#
loop_
_entity.id
_entity.type
_entity.pdbx_description
1 polymer ?
#
loop_
_entity_poly.entity_id
_entity_poly.type
_entity_poly.pdbx_seq_one_letter_code
_entity_poly.pdbx_strand_id
1 'polypeptide(L)'
;MVLRRNTIDTICRDGKNNKIEILYDLNGQWKDVEFKNIKLANGLIVSAKVCEGQINYLQIRNTSQENITTVIDVNPIYKNIKKQTVCIAGLSTITLK
;
A
#
# COMPACT_ATOMS: atom_id res chain seq x y z
N MET A 1 -13.34 0.86 -16.36
CA MET A 1 -12.08 1.59 -16.60
C MET A 1 -10.93 0.65 -16.29
N VAL A 2 -10.22 0.15 -17.30
CA VAL A 2 -9.07 -0.74 -17.10
C VAL A 2 -7.86 0.13 -16.80
N LEU A 3 -7.37 0.11 -15.57
CA LEU A 3 -6.16 0.81 -15.17
C LEU A 3 -4.98 0.14 -15.88
N ARG A 4 -4.27 0.87 -16.75
CA ARG A 4 -3.04 0.39 -17.38
C ARG A 4 -2.00 0.11 -16.28
N ARG A 5 -1.08 -0.84 -16.47
CA ARG A 5 -0.02 -1.18 -15.50
C ARG A 5 0.67 0.05 -14.89
N ASN A 6 0.94 1.08 -15.70
CA ASN A 6 1.51 2.35 -15.23
C ASN A 6 0.71 3.02 -14.10
N THR A 7 -0.62 2.92 -14.10
CA THR A 7 -1.46 3.53 -13.06
C THR A 7 -1.41 2.76 -11.74
N ILE A 8 -1.09 1.46 -11.79
CA ILE A 8 -0.93 0.65 -10.57
C ILE A 8 0.37 1.02 -9.86
N ASP A 9 1.48 1.15 -10.60
CA ASP A 9 2.77 1.61 -10.06
C ASP A 9 2.71 3.03 -9.49
N THR A 10 1.78 3.85 -10.02
CA THR A 10 1.49 5.21 -9.52
C THR A 10 0.81 5.18 -8.12
N ILE A 11 0.06 4.12 -7.82
CA ILE A 11 -0.73 3.98 -6.59
C ILE A 11 0.05 3.24 -5.50
N CYS A 12 0.73 2.15 -5.84
CA CYS A 12 1.47 1.34 -4.89
C CYS A 12 2.61 0.62 -5.61
N ARG A 13 3.85 0.79 -5.13
CA ARG A 13 5.04 0.18 -5.74
C ARG A 13 6.05 -0.28 -4.72
N ASP A 14 6.90 -1.22 -5.14
CA ASP A 14 8.12 -1.59 -4.45
C ASP A 14 9.13 -0.43 -4.56
N GLY A 15 9.40 0.22 -3.42
CA GLY A 15 10.44 1.23 -3.27
C GLY A 15 11.80 0.63 -2.93
N LYS A 16 12.82 1.49 -2.84
CA LYS A 16 14.17 1.09 -2.42
C LYS A 16 14.19 0.61 -0.96
N ASN A 17 15.14 -0.27 -0.64
CA ASN A 17 15.38 -0.78 0.73
C ASN A 17 14.18 -1.50 1.35
N ASN A 18 13.50 -2.35 0.57
CA ASN A 18 12.39 -3.17 1.05
C ASN A 18 11.25 -2.33 1.67
N LYS A 19 10.92 -1.25 0.97
CA LYS A 19 9.91 -0.27 1.34
C LYS A 19 8.76 -0.35 0.36
N ILE A 20 7.53 -0.23 0.82
CA ILE A 20 6.35 -0.08 -0.02
C ILE A 20 5.98 1.40 -0.04
N GLU A 21 5.92 2.00 -1.23
CA GLU A 21 5.49 3.38 -1.42
C GLU A 21 4.04 3.41 -1.88
N ILE A 22 3.20 4.17 -1.17
CA ILE A 22 1.76 4.22 -1.40
C ILE A 22 1.34 5.68 -1.66
N LEU A 23 0.67 5.91 -2.79
CA LEU A 23 0.05 7.17 -3.23
C LEU A 23 1.03 8.35 -3.47
N TYR A 24 2.30 8.09 -3.75
CA TYR A 24 3.30 9.16 -3.95
C TYR A 24 3.09 9.98 -5.22
N ASP A 25 2.63 9.34 -6.30
CA ASP A 25 2.49 10.00 -7.60
C ASP A 25 1.10 10.64 -7.81
N LEU A 26 0.24 10.56 -6.79
CA LEU A 26 -1.06 11.22 -6.78
C LEU A 26 -0.94 12.52 -5.99
N ASN A 27 -0.90 13.65 -6.69
CA ASN A 27 -0.72 15.01 -6.14
C ASN A 27 -1.92 15.52 -5.29
N GLY A 28 -2.44 14.74 -4.34
CA GLY A 28 -3.61 15.08 -3.52
C GLY A 28 -4.94 15.18 -4.26
N GLN A 29 -4.98 14.90 -5.57
CA GLN A 29 -6.17 15.06 -6.40
C GLN A 29 -7.24 13.99 -6.14
N TRP A 30 -6.84 12.82 -5.63
CA TRP A 30 -7.71 11.66 -5.49
C TRP A 30 -8.21 11.57 -4.05
N LYS A 31 -9.29 12.32 -3.77
CA LYS A 31 -9.89 12.39 -2.44
C LYS A 31 -10.67 11.13 -2.06
N ASP A 32 -11.27 10.47 -3.05
CA ASP A 32 -12.06 9.26 -2.83
C ASP A 32 -11.63 8.19 -3.83
N VAL A 33 -10.80 7.25 -3.37
CA VAL A 33 -10.27 6.16 -4.20
C VAL A 33 -10.17 4.87 -3.40
N GLU A 34 -10.54 3.77 -4.02
CA GLU A 34 -10.33 2.43 -3.49
C GLU A 34 -9.50 1.62 -4.48
N PHE A 35 -8.46 0.97 -3.98
CA PHE A 35 -7.68 0.00 -4.74
C PHE A 35 -7.54 -1.29 -3.95
N LYS A 36 -7.65 -2.41 -4.66
CA LYS A 36 -7.68 -3.74 -4.07
C LYS A 36 -6.75 -4.66 -4.84
N ASN A 37 -6.14 -5.58 -4.10
CA ASN A 37 -5.35 -6.67 -4.64
C ASN A 37 -4.14 -6.25 -5.50
N ILE A 38 -3.45 -5.17 -5.13
CA ILE A 38 -2.22 -4.76 -5.81
C ILE A 38 -1.08 -5.69 -5.37
N LYS A 39 -0.56 -6.48 -6.31
CA LYS A 39 0.49 -7.47 -6.05
C LYS A 39 1.87 -6.84 -6.19
N LEU A 40 2.71 -7.04 -5.18
CA LEU A 40 4.11 -6.61 -5.14
C LEU A 40 5.07 -7.78 -5.37
N ALA A 41 6.34 -7.47 -5.67
CA ALA A 41 7.33 -8.46 -6.10
C ALA A 41 7.64 -9.53 -5.04
N ASN A 42 7.53 -9.19 -3.76
CA ASN A 42 7.84 -10.06 -2.62
C ASN A 42 6.66 -10.96 -2.19
N GLY A 43 5.57 -11.02 -2.95
CA GLY A 43 4.39 -11.83 -2.59
C GLY A 43 3.47 -11.13 -1.58
N LEU A 44 3.64 -9.83 -1.38
CA LEU A 44 2.66 -9.00 -0.68
C LEU A 44 1.55 -8.54 -1.63
N ILE A 45 0.35 -8.43 -1.06
CA ILE A 45 -0.82 -7.88 -1.72
C ILE A 45 -1.34 -6.71 -0.89
N VAL A 46 -1.48 -5.54 -1.52
CA VAL A 46 -1.91 -4.29 -0.87
C VAL A 46 -3.31 -3.92 -1.34
N SER A 47 -4.16 -3.53 -0.39
CA SER A 47 -5.46 -2.91 -0.65
C SER A 47 -5.63 -1.71 0.26
N ALA A 48 -6.12 -0.58 -0.25
CA ALA A 48 -6.41 0.57 0.59
C ALA A 48 -7.62 1.35 0.07
N LYS A 49 -8.21 2.13 0.96
CA LYS A 49 -9.27 3.08 0.65
C LYS A 49 -8.92 4.44 1.22
N VAL A 50 -8.98 5.44 0.35
CA VAL A 50 -8.90 6.85 0.67
C VAL A 50 -10.32 7.42 0.64
N CYS A 51 -10.70 8.13 1.69
CA CYS A 51 -11.94 8.89 1.77
C CYS A 51 -11.60 10.32 2.18
N GLU A 52 -12.20 11.31 1.52
CA GLU A 52 -11.97 12.74 1.81
C GLU A 52 -10.48 13.16 1.83
N GLY A 53 -9.64 12.46 1.05
CA GLY A 53 -8.21 12.69 0.98
C GLY A 53 -7.40 12.04 2.10
N GLN A 54 -7.99 11.16 2.91
CA GLN A 54 -7.28 10.43 3.97
C GLN A 54 -7.42 8.91 3.80
N ILE A 55 -6.36 8.15 4.11
CA ILE A 55 -6.47 6.69 4.19
C ILE A 55 -7.38 6.31 5.36
N ASN A 56 -8.49 5.64 5.04
CA ASN A 56 -9.43 5.10 6.01
C ASN A 56 -9.05 3.66 6.41
N TYR A 57 -8.52 2.89 5.47
CA TYR A 57 -7.87 1.61 5.79
C TYR A 57 -6.76 1.28 4.81
N LEU A 58 -5.73 0.60 5.30
CA LEU A 58 -4.67 -0.01 4.52
C LEU A 58 -4.47 -1.46 4.97
N GLN A 59 -4.72 -2.40 4.07
CA GLN A 59 -4.56 -3.83 4.30
C GLN A 59 -3.38 -4.35 3.49
N ILE A 60 -2.52 -5.13 4.15
CA ILE A 60 -1.41 -5.81 3.50
C ILE A 60 -1.47 -7.29 3.85
N ARG A 61 -1.59 -8.12 2.82
CA ARG A 61 -1.65 -9.57 2.91
C ARG A 61 -0.33 -10.17 2.42
N ASN A 62 0.24 -11.06 3.22
CA ASN A 62 1.36 -11.89 2.80
C ASN A 62 0.82 -13.19 2.20
N THR A 63 1.25 -13.50 0.98
CA THR A 63 0.89 -14.76 0.29
C THR A 63 2.01 -15.79 0.30
N SER A 64 3.19 -15.42 0.80
CA SER A 64 4.29 -16.34 1.08
C SER A 64 4.08 -17.08 2.39
N GLN A 65 4.70 -18.26 2.53
CA GLN A 65 4.80 -18.98 3.81
C GLN A 65 5.82 -18.33 4.77
N GLU A 66 6.74 -17.53 4.24
CA GLU A 66 7.77 -16.86 5.02
C GLU A 66 7.29 -15.53 5.59
N ASN A 67 7.87 -15.12 6.72
CA ASN A 67 7.62 -13.80 7.30
C ASN A 67 8.30 -12.73 6.45
N ILE A 68 7.58 -11.65 6.14
CA ILE A 68 8.10 -10.53 5.38
C ILE A 68 8.14 -9.31 6.28
N THR A 69 9.34 -8.80 6.53
CA THR A 69 9.54 -7.50 7.14
C THR A 69 9.64 -6.45 6.04
N THR A 70 8.86 -5.37 6.12
CA THR A 70 8.88 -4.30 5.12
C THR A 70 8.57 -2.96 5.76
N VAL A 71 8.98 -1.86 5.12
CA VAL A 71 8.67 -0.51 5.58
C VAL A 71 7.46 0.01 4.79
N ILE A 72 6.40 0.40 5.49
CA ILE A 72 5.23 1.02 4.85
C ILE A 72 5.43 2.53 4.87
N ASP A 73 5.48 3.14 3.69
CA ASP A 73 5.62 4.58 3.50
C ASP A 73 4.42 5.09 2.68
N VAL A 74 3.52 5.80 3.36
CA VAL A 74 2.35 6.42 2.75
C VAL A 74 2.65 7.89 2.54
N ASN A 75 2.30 8.42 1.36
CA ASN A 75 2.42 9.83 1.05
C ASN A 75 1.77 10.69 2.16
N PRO A 76 2.51 11.64 2.76
CA PRO A 76 2.03 12.49 3.85
C PRO A 76 0.75 13.26 3.58
N ILE A 77 0.43 13.55 2.32
CA ILE A 77 -0.79 14.29 1.95
C ILE A 77 -2.05 13.49 2.30
N TYR A 78 -1.98 12.15 2.27
CA TYR A 78 -3.11 11.27 2.52
C TYR A 78 -3.17 10.72 3.96
N LYS A 79 -2.38 11.29 4.88
CA LYS A 79 -2.05 10.63 6.15
C LYS A 79 -3.08 10.76 7.27
N ASN A 80 -3.26 9.60 7.93
CA ASN A 80 -3.10 9.42 9.38
C ASN A 80 -1.97 8.43 9.78
N ILE A 81 -1.43 7.63 8.85
CA ILE A 81 -0.47 6.53 9.17
C ILE A 81 0.99 7.00 9.11
N LYS A 82 1.76 6.84 10.20
CA LYS A 82 3.21 7.13 10.19
C LYS A 82 3.98 6.08 9.40
N LYS A 83 5.12 6.49 8.83
CA LYS A 83 6.07 5.55 8.23
C LYS A 83 6.52 4.57 9.32
N GLN A 84 6.38 3.28 9.06
CA GLN A 84 6.65 2.27 10.07
C GLN A 84 7.14 0.96 9.44
N THR A 85 8.00 0.26 10.16
CA THR A 85 8.43 -1.09 9.82
C THR A 85 7.39 -2.07 10.36
N VAL A 86 6.92 -2.96 9.52
CA VAL A 86 6.00 -4.04 9.91
C VAL A 86 6.63 -5.39 9.61
N CYS A 87 6.36 -6.36 10.47
CA CYS A 87 6.59 -7.78 10.19
C CYS A 87 5.24 -8.42 9.89
N ILE A 88 5.09 -8.96 8.69
CA ILE A 88 3.86 -9.61 8.24
C ILE A 88 4.14 -11.11 8.21
N ALA A 89 3.52 -11.84 9.13
CA ALA A 89 3.71 -13.28 9.21
C ALA A 89 3.31 -13.98 7.91
N GLY A 90 3.89 -15.15 7.64
CA GLY A 90 3.52 -15.98 6.50
C GLY A 90 2.02 -16.23 6.43
N LEU A 91 1.44 -16.15 5.22
CA LEU A 91 0.03 -16.37 4.94
C LEU A 91 -0.96 -15.52 5.78
N SER A 92 -0.50 -14.39 6.31
CA SER A 92 -1.28 -13.53 7.20
C SER A 92 -1.69 -12.20 6.56
N THR A 93 -2.47 -11.42 7.28
CA THR A 93 -2.90 -10.09 6.85
C THR A 93 -2.82 -9.12 8.01
N ILE A 94 -2.27 -7.93 7.75
CA ILE A 94 -2.30 -6.81 8.69
C ILE A 94 -3.22 -5.72 8.16
N THR A 95 -3.83 -4.98 9.08
CA THR A 95 -4.65 -3.80 8.76
C THR A 95 -4.13 -2.62 9.56
N LEU A 96 -3.89 -1.51 8.88
CA LEU A 96 -3.51 -0.23 9.44
C LEU A 96 -4.68 0.74 9.30
N LYS A 97 -4.93 1.48 10.38
CA LYS A 97 -5.93 2.55 10.47
C LYS A 97 -5.20 3.84 10.87
#